data_AF-A0A524L305-F1
#
_entry.id   AF-A0A524L305-F1
#
_cell.length_a   1.000
_cell.length_b   1.000
_cell.length_c   1.000
_cell.angle_alpha   90.00
_cell.angle_beta   90.00
_cell.angle_gamma   90.00
#
_symmetry.space_group_name_H-M   'P 1'
#
loop_
_entity.id
_entity.type
_entity.pdbx_description
1 polymer ?
#
loop_
_entity_poly.entity_id
_entity_poly.type
_entity_poly.pdbx_seq_one_letter_code
_entity_poly.pdbx_strand_id
1 'polypeptide(L)'
;MDFKLPKKNIISKEMPRYPNIWFYVNSNIVEGYLEAVYLVIFNLMKYCNIKNNFSENYRLGHILFNSNEGSDTEGRYKGLQPYTDIDNPSNSHDHQLHIRYYYKNLINDKSEKVKLNINNEDIIFYRLALSAHYEVTTENKNHPFVEFCPICGRAGIYDVEVDQNDLDKEICKKIHDPLAVEILLRNTIRGNKIYNNRGEQIKFIERLKKDCDLETYIVDTMDDEINTPKIGHILIRKINYGRDIILKNIKEN
;
A
#
# COMPACT_ATOMS: atom_id res chain seq x y z
N MET A 1 -11.61 -0.79 17.51
CA MET A 1 -11.08 -2.14 17.26
C MET A 1 -9.58 -2.08 17.49
N ASP A 2 -9.02 -3.01 18.25
CA ASP A 2 -7.56 -3.11 18.44
C ASP A 2 -6.99 -4.07 17.37
N PHE A 3 -6.18 -3.52 16.48
CA PHE A 3 -5.57 -4.26 15.36
C PHE A 3 -4.29 -5.02 15.75
N LYS A 4 -3.79 -4.84 16.99
CA LYS A 4 -2.63 -5.57 17.54
C LYS A 4 -1.41 -5.58 16.62
N LEU A 5 -1.05 -4.40 16.10
CA LEU A 5 0.06 -4.24 15.16
C LEU A 5 1.39 -4.75 15.76
N PRO A 6 2.22 -5.48 14.99
CA PRO A 6 3.50 -5.95 15.48
C PRO A 6 4.51 -4.81 15.56
N LYS A 7 5.53 -4.96 16.41
CA LYS A 7 6.64 -4.01 16.47
C LYS A 7 7.38 -3.90 15.14
N LYS A 8 7.96 -2.75 14.84
CA LYS A 8 8.68 -2.49 13.58
C LYS A 8 9.76 -3.53 13.27
N ASN A 9 10.50 -3.94 14.30
CA ASN A 9 11.61 -4.91 14.20
C ASN A 9 11.18 -6.33 13.81
N ILE A 10 9.91 -6.70 14.01
CA ILE A 10 9.31 -7.96 13.53
C ILE A 10 9.07 -7.91 12.02
N ILE A 11 8.87 -6.72 11.45
CA ILE A 11 8.52 -6.56 10.04
C ILE A 11 9.79 -6.45 9.21
N SER A 12 10.71 -5.56 9.59
CA SER A 12 12.07 -5.49 9.05
C SER A 12 12.87 -4.43 9.80
N LYS A 13 14.07 -4.78 10.26
CA LYS A 13 14.99 -3.85 10.92
C LYS A 13 15.54 -2.80 9.96
N GLU A 14 15.69 -3.16 8.69
CA GLU A 14 16.27 -2.31 7.64
C GLU A 14 15.24 -1.33 7.05
N MET A 15 13.97 -1.49 7.40
CA MET A 15 12.91 -0.70 6.82
C MET A 15 12.91 0.73 7.38
N PRO A 16 12.97 1.77 6.52
CA PRO A 16 13.03 3.14 6.98
C PRO A 16 11.71 3.59 7.65
N ARG A 17 10.57 3.08 7.20
CA ARG A 17 9.23 3.54 7.59
C ARG A 17 8.31 2.39 7.98
N TYR A 18 7.48 2.56 9.01
CA TYR A 18 6.52 1.55 9.43
C TYR A 18 5.45 1.32 8.34
N PRO A 19 4.93 0.09 8.14
CA PRO A 19 3.92 -0.15 7.11
C PRO A 19 2.62 0.58 7.43
N ASN A 20 2.20 1.43 6.51
CA ASN A 20 1.01 2.27 6.64
C ASN A 20 -0.26 1.62 6.07
N ILE A 21 -0.18 0.41 5.53
CA ILE A 21 -1.33 -0.35 5.02
C ILE A 21 -1.26 -1.79 5.54
N TRP A 22 -2.36 -2.27 6.12
CA TRP A 22 -2.49 -3.62 6.64
C TRP A 22 -3.73 -4.31 6.08
N PHE A 23 -3.51 -5.44 5.42
CA PHE A 23 -4.58 -6.34 5.02
C PHE A 23 -4.78 -7.42 6.07
N TYR A 24 -6.04 -7.76 6.34
CA TYR A 24 -6.44 -8.84 7.24
C TYR A 24 -7.38 -9.77 6.48
N VAL A 25 -6.90 -10.94 6.07
CA VAL A 25 -7.68 -11.94 5.33
C VAL A 25 -8.19 -13.00 6.30
N ASN A 26 -9.51 -13.21 6.34
CA ASN A 26 -10.11 -14.20 7.23
C ASN A 26 -9.48 -15.57 6.99
N SER A 27 -8.97 -16.24 8.04
CA SER A 27 -8.27 -17.51 7.88
C SER A 27 -9.17 -18.65 7.39
N ASN A 28 -10.49 -18.49 7.48
CA ASN A 28 -11.45 -19.52 7.06
C ASN A 28 -11.70 -19.54 5.55
N ILE A 29 -11.23 -18.53 4.79
CA ILE A 29 -11.44 -18.45 3.33
C ILE A 29 -10.21 -18.84 2.51
N VAL A 30 -9.11 -19.19 3.17
CA VAL A 30 -7.84 -19.62 2.57
C VAL A 30 -7.27 -20.82 3.35
N GLU A 31 -6.44 -21.63 2.72
CA GLU A 31 -5.78 -22.78 3.34
C GLU A 31 -4.53 -22.38 4.14
N GLY A 32 -3.89 -21.26 3.78
CA GLY A 32 -2.67 -20.81 4.41
C GLY A 32 -2.31 -19.36 4.14
N TYR A 33 -1.27 -18.89 4.84
CA TYR A 33 -0.84 -17.50 4.78
C TYR A 33 -0.38 -17.07 3.38
N LEU A 34 0.38 -17.92 2.67
CA LEU A 34 0.85 -17.59 1.33
C LEU A 34 -0.29 -17.43 0.32
N GLU A 35 -1.38 -18.19 0.47
CA GLU A 35 -2.59 -17.99 -0.33
C GLU A 35 -3.24 -16.64 -0.03
N ALA A 36 -3.32 -16.23 1.24
CA ALA A 36 -3.81 -14.89 1.61
C ALA A 36 -2.97 -13.78 0.98
N VAL A 37 -1.63 -13.88 1.06
CA VAL A 37 -0.70 -12.92 0.46
C VAL A 37 -0.93 -12.79 -1.04
N TYR A 38 -0.98 -13.92 -1.75
CA TYR A 38 -1.20 -13.91 -3.19
C TYR A 38 -2.56 -13.34 -3.56
N LEU A 39 -3.64 -13.71 -2.85
CA LEU A 39 -4.97 -13.17 -3.11
C LEU A 39 -4.99 -11.64 -3.03
N VAL A 40 -4.35 -11.06 -2.01
CA VAL A 40 -4.25 -9.61 -1.88
C VAL A 40 -3.50 -9.00 -3.07
N ILE A 41 -2.29 -9.48 -3.34
CA ILE A 41 -1.45 -8.94 -4.42
C ILE A 41 -2.14 -9.08 -5.79
N PHE A 42 -2.71 -10.26 -6.07
CA PHE A 42 -3.44 -10.52 -7.31
C PHE A 42 -4.63 -9.58 -7.49
N ASN A 43 -5.44 -9.36 -6.44
CA ASN A 43 -6.58 -8.46 -6.52
C ASN A 43 -6.15 -6.99 -6.67
N LEU A 44 -5.07 -6.56 -6.02
CA LEU A 44 -4.49 -5.22 -6.22
C LEU A 44 -3.99 -5.04 -7.67
N MET A 45 -3.32 -6.05 -8.23
CA MET A 45 -2.91 -6.03 -9.64
C MET A 45 -4.12 -5.94 -10.57
N LYS A 46 -5.10 -6.84 -10.39
CA LYS A 46 -6.24 -6.98 -11.29
C LYS A 46 -7.18 -5.77 -11.25
N TYR A 47 -7.57 -5.32 -10.05
CA TYR A 47 -8.62 -4.32 -9.89
C TYR A 47 -8.07 -2.90 -9.77
N CYS A 48 -6.89 -2.77 -9.18
CA CYS A 48 -6.27 -1.46 -8.96
C CYS A 48 -5.16 -1.13 -9.97
N ASN A 49 -4.79 -2.06 -10.87
CA ASN A 49 -3.71 -1.87 -11.83
C ASN A 49 -2.36 -1.51 -11.17
N ILE A 50 -2.14 -2.01 -9.94
CA ILE A 50 -0.87 -1.88 -9.24
C ILE A 50 0.03 -3.00 -9.75
N LYS A 51 0.97 -2.69 -10.65
CA LYS A 51 1.79 -3.69 -11.34
C LYS A 51 3.15 -3.85 -10.68
N ASN A 52 3.69 -5.07 -10.66
CA ASN A 52 5.08 -5.31 -10.27
C ASN A 52 6.02 -4.91 -11.42
N ASN A 53 7.21 -4.40 -11.08
CA ASN A 53 8.26 -4.07 -12.05
C ASN A 53 8.89 -5.31 -12.71
N PHE A 54 8.70 -6.52 -12.16
CA PHE A 54 9.50 -7.71 -12.52
C PHE A 54 8.86 -8.76 -13.45
N SER A 55 7.62 -8.60 -13.92
CA SER A 55 7.10 -9.22 -15.16
C SER A 55 5.58 -9.13 -15.23
N GLU A 56 5.05 -9.10 -16.45
CA GLU A 56 3.62 -9.26 -16.75
C GLU A 56 3.10 -10.68 -16.48
N ASN A 57 3.95 -11.58 -16.00
CA ASN A 57 3.62 -12.98 -15.76
C ASN A 57 3.20 -13.18 -14.29
N TYR A 58 1.90 -13.43 -14.10
CA TYR A 58 1.18 -13.69 -12.84
C TYR A 58 1.63 -14.96 -12.07
N ARG A 59 2.86 -15.43 -12.28
CA ARG A 59 3.36 -16.68 -11.69
C ARG A 59 3.62 -16.49 -10.20
N LEU A 60 2.84 -17.21 -9.40
CA LEU A 60 2.89 -17.29 -7.93
C LEU A 60 4.33 -17.41 -7.40
N GLY A 61 5.15 -18.26 -8.01
CA GLY A 61 6.54 -18.47 -7.59
C GLY A 61 7.42 -17.21 -7.72
N HIS A 62 7.25 -16.42 -8.78
CA HIS A 62 8.01 -15.19 -8.95
C HIS A 62 7.61 -14.12 -7.94
N ILE A 63 6.31 -13.99 -7.66
CA ILE A 63 5.80 -13.02 -6.69
C ILE A 63 6.28 -13.39 -5.28
N LEU A 64 6.23 -14.67 -4.92
CA LEU A 64 6.53 -15.12 -3.56
C LEU A 64 8.02 -15.26 -3.26
N PHE A 65 8.85 -15.65 -4.23
CA PHE A 65 10.23 -16.07 -3.98
C PHE A 65 11.31 -15.16 -4.52
N ASN A 66 11.00 -14.17 -5.36
CA ASN A 66 12.00 -13.12 -5.67
C ASN A 66 12.16 -12.18 -4.47
N SER A 67 13.38 -11.76 -4.19
CA SER A 67 13.70 -10.77 -3.16
C SER A 67 14.02 -9.44 -3.82
N ASN A 68 13.42 -8.35 -3.33
CA ASN A 68 13.85 -7.00 -3.65
C ASN A 68 14.63 -6.43 -2.47
N GLU A 69 15.60 -5.56 -2.72
CA GLU A 69 16.35 -4.91 -1.63
C GLU A 69 15.39 -4.18 -0.69
N GLY A 70 15.33 -4.63 0.57
CA GLY A 70 14.52 -4.01 1.63
C GLY A 70 13.01 -4.25 1.59
N SER A 71 12.49 -5.18 0.77
CA SER A 71 11.08 -5.65 0.80
C SER A 71 10.90 -7.02 0.14
N ASP A 72 9.79 -7.72 0.43
CA ASP A 72 9.56 -9.03 -0.18
C ASP A 72 9.18 -8.93 -1.65
N THR A 73 8.37 -7.94 -2.00
CA THR A 73 8.08 -7.57 -3.39
C THR A 73 7.59 -6.12 -3.46
N GLU A 74 7.36 -5.60 -4.67
CA GLU A 74 6.86 -4.24 -4.86
C GLU A 74 5.82 -4.14 -5.99
N GLY A 75 5.05 -3.06 -5.99
CA GLY A 75 4.08 -2.74 -7.03
C GLY A 75 3.93 -1.23 -7.21
N ARG A 76 3.59 -0.80 -8.43
CA ARG A 76 3.43 0.61 -8.77
C ARG A 76 2.18 0.85 -9.59
N TYR A 77 1.56 2.00 -9.37
CA TYR A 77 0.62 2.63 -10.31
C TYR A 77 1.25 3.95 -10.75
N LYS A 78 1.54 4.10 -12.05
CA LYS A 78 2.16 5.31 -12.64
C LYS A 78 1.11 6.19 -13.33
N GLY A 79 1.43 7.44 -13.66
CA GLY A 79 0.50 8.32 -14.37
C GLY A 79 -0.57 8.93 -13.48
N LEU A 80 -0.27 9.16 -12.19
CA LEU A 80 -1.21 9.78 -11.27
C LEU A 80 -1.00 11.29 -11.21
N GLN A 81 -2.09 12.04 -11.42
CA GLN A 81 -2.13 13.49 -11.17
C GLN A 81 -0.90 14.24 -11.70
N PRO A 82 -0.67 14.27 -13.03
CA PRO A 82 0.44 15.03 -13.57
C PRO A 82 0.32 16.50 -13.15
N TYR A 83 1.44 17.09 -12.78
CA TYR A 83 1.55 18.51 -12.45
C TYR A 83 2.29 19.23 -13.57
N THR A 84 1.65 20.26 -14.13
CA THR A 84 2.22 21.13 -15.15
C THR A 84 2.42 22.52 -14.57
N ASP A 85 3.68 22.95 -14.49
CA ASP A 85 4.07 24.32 -14.16
C ASP A 85 4.37 25.05 -15.49
N ILE A 86 3.43 25.90 -15.91
CA ILE A 86 3.52 26.61 -17.20
C ILE A 86 4.65 27.65 -17.17
N ASP A 87 4.84 28.29 -16.02
CA ASP A 87 5.82 29.36 -15.86
C ASP A 87 7.24 28.78 -15.72
N ASN A 88 7.36 27.57 -15.16
CA ASN A 88 8.63 26.84 -15.05
C ASN A 88 8.47 25.38 -15.49
N PRO A 89 8.52 25.08 -16.80
CA PRO A 89 8.30 23.73 -17.31
C PRO A 89 9.23 22.66 -16.74
N SER A 90 10.45 23.03 -16.30
CA SER A 90 11.40 22.15 -15.61
C SER A 90 10.87 21.57 -14.31
N ASN A 91 9.86 22.19 -13.71
CA ASN A 91 9.23 21.77 -12.47
C ASN A 91 8.03 20.84 -12.69
N SER A 92 7.60 20.66 -13.94
CA SER A 92 6.51 19.76 -14.28
C SER A 92 6.92 18.30 -14.06
N HIS A 93 6.03 17.50 -13.47
CA HIS A 93 6.31 16.11 -13.14
C HIS A 93 5.04 15.27 -13.03
N ASP A 94 5.22 13.96 -13.13
CA ASP A 94 4.16 12.99 -12.92
C ASP A 94 4.34 12.31 -11.56
N HIS A 95 3.29 11.70 -11.04
CA HIS A 95 3.34 10.99 -9.77
C HIS A 95 3.00 9.51 -9.93
N GLN A 96 3.40 8.74 -8.93
CA GLN A 96 3.09 7.33 -8.81
C GLN A 96 2.68 6.97 -7.39
N LEU A 97 1.92 5.89 -7.29
CA LEU A 97 1.73 5.16 -6.05
C LEU A 97 2.70 3.97 -6.07
N HIS A 98 3.64 3.92 -5.16
CA HIS A 98 4.57 2.80 -4.96
C HIS A 98 4.20 2.03 -3.70
N ILE A 99 4.20 0.70 -3.77
CA ILE A 99 3.87 -0.18 -2.67
C ILE A 99 4.99 -1.19 -2.50
N ARG A 100 5.48 -1.32 -1.27
CA ARG A 100 6.36 -2.41 -0.84
C ARG A 100 5.57 -3.37 0.05
N TYR A 101 5.76 -4.67 -0.17
CA TYR A 101 5.06 -5.72 0.56
C TYR A 101 6.01 -6.41 1.53
N TYR A 102 5.50 -6.75 2.72
CA TYR A 102 6.22 -7.41 3.80
C TYR A 102 5.39 -8.56 4.38
N TYR A 103 5.78 -9.78 4.06
CA TYR A 103 5.14 -11.02 4.49
C TYR A 103 6.11 -12.10 4.97
N LYS A 104 7.35 -12.19 4.47
CA LYS A 104 8.28 -13.27 4.86
C LYS A 104 8.69 -13.15 6.33
N ASN A 105 9.00 -11.95 6.79
CA ASN A 105 9.36 -11.74 8.20
C ASN A 105 8.19 -12.00 9.14
N LEU A 106 6.95 -11.69 8.72
CA LEU A 106 5.76 -12.07 9.49
C LEU A 106 5.67 -13.59 9.70
N ILE A 107 6.04 -14.41 8.71
CA ILE A 107 6.11 -15.88 8.86
C ILE A 107 7.25 -16.28 9.80
N ASN A 108 8.45 -15.75 9.57
CA ASN A 108 9.64 -16.11 10.33
C ASN A 108 9.46 -15.86 11.83
N ASP A 109 8.80 -14.75 12.16
CA ASP A 109 8.51 -14.33 13.54
C ASP A 109 7.14 -14.81 14.06
N LYS A 110 6.46 -15.73 13.34
CA LYS A 110 5.15 -16.30 13.70
C LYS A 110 4.09 -15.23 14.03
N SER A 111 4.18 -14.13 13.31
CA SER A 111 3.41 -12.91 13.48
C SER A 111 2.44 -12.70 12.31
N GLU A 112 2.26 -13.68 11.44
CA GLU A 112 1.36 -13.62 10.29
C GLU A 112 -0.11 -13.81 10.65
N LYS A 113 -0.42 -14.36 11.83
CA LYS A 113 -1.79 -14.54 12.34
C LYS A 113 -2.11 -13.55 13.43
N VAL A 114 -3.35 -13.06 13.44
CA VAL A 114 -3.88 -12.19 14.50
C VAL A 114 -5.33 -12.55 14.79
N LYS A 115 -5.68 -12.51 16.08
CA LYS A 115 -7.06 -12.70 16.56
C LYS A 115 -7.67 -11.33 16.86
N LEU A 116 -8.66 -10.94 16.05
CA LEU A 116 -9.39 -9.67 16.18
C LEU A 116 -10.79 -9.94 16.73
N ASN A 117 -11.24 -9.07 17.63
CA ASN A 117 -12.61 -9.08 18.11
C ASN A 117 -13.44 -8.13 17.24
N ILE A 118 -14.44 -8.68 16.55
CA ILE A 118 -15.33 -7.92 15.66
C ILE A 118 -16.77 -8.30 15.99
N ASN A 119 -17.59 -7.32 16.37
CA ASN A 119 -18.99 -7.53 16.76
C ASN A 119 -19.15 -8.61 17.84
N ASN A 120 -18.27 -8.62 18.85
CA ASN A 120 -18.20 -9.62 19.92
C ASN A 120 -17.82 -11.04 19.47
N GLU A 121 -17.40 -11.22 18.21
CA GLU A 121 -16.86 -12.47 17.70
C GLU A 121 -15.34 -12.40 17.53
N ASP A 122 -14.69 -13.46 17.95
CA ASP A 122 -13.25 -13.61 17.88
C ASP A 122 -12.86 -14.34 16.57
N ILE A 123 -12.33 -13.59 15.61
CA ILE A 123 -12.00 -14.10 14.28
C ILE A 123 -10.48 -14.09 14.09
N ILE A 124 -9.96 -15.18 13.52
CA ILE A 124 -8.55 -15.31 13.15
C ILE A 124 -8.36 -14.77 11.74
N PHE A 125 -7.39 -13.89 11.59
CA PHE A 125 -6.98 -13.32 10.31
C PHE A 125 -5.51 -13.61 10.04
N TYR A 126 -5.21 -13.82 8.77
CA TYR A 126 -3.88 -13.65 8.22
C TYR A 126 -3.63 -12.17 7.93
N ARG A 127 -2.55 -11.59 8.44
CA ARG A 127 -2.21 -10.18 8.20
C ARG A 127 -1.02 -10.02 7.28
N LEU A 128 -1.13 -9.07 6.36
CA LEU A 128 -0.09 -8.71 5.41
C LEU A 128 0.21 -7.21 5.56
N ALA A 129 1.50 -6.87 5.64
CA ALA A 129 1.96 -5.50 5.84
C ALA A 129 2.45 -4.88 4.52
N LEU A 130 2.01 -3.66 4.24
CA LEU A 130 2.37 -2.89 3.05
C LEU A 130 2.85 -1.49 3.47
N SER A 131 3.89 -1.01 2.80
CA SER A 131 4.32 0.39 2.85
C SER A 131 3.99 1.03 1.51
N ALA A 132 2.98 1.89 1.51
CA ALA A 132 2.52 2.64 0.34
C ALA A 132 3.04 4.07 0.37
N HIS A 133 3.52 4.57 -0.77
CA HIS A 133 4.13 5.88 -0.94
C HIS A 133 3.54 6.56 -2.17
N TYR A 134 3.08 7.80 -2.00
CA TYR A 134 2.70 8.67 -3.11
C TYR A 134 3.85 9.63 -3.40
N GLU A 135 4.49 9.48 -4.54
CA GLU A 135 5.75 10.16 -4.84
C GLU A 135 5.79 10.62 -6.28
N VAL A 136 6.72 11.53 -6.59
CA VAL A 136 7.11 11.83 -7.97
C VAL A 136 7.52 10.53 -8.66
N THR A 137 7.23 10.35 -9.94
CA THR A 137 7.70 9.17 -10.67
C THR A 137 9.22 9.02 -10.59
N THR A 138 9.70 7.79 -10.37
CA THR A 138 11.13 7.48 -10.25
C THR A 138 11.96 7.87 -11.48
N GLU A 139 11.31 7.98 -12.64
CA GLU A 139 11.91 8.38 -13.91
C GLU A 139 12.12 9.90 -14.02
N ASN A 140 11.54 10.69 -13.12
CA ASN A 140 11.68 12.14 -13.13
C ASN A 140 13.04 12.57 -12.58
N LYS A 141 13.71 13.51 -13.26
CA LYS A 141 15.00 14.05 -12.83
C LYS A 141 14.95 14.76 -11.47
N ASN A 142 13.79 15.28 -11.11
CA ASN A 142 13.55 15.97 -9.85
C ASN A 142 12.95 15.04 -8.79
N HIS A 143 12.90 13.72 -8.98
CA HIS A 143 12.44 12.80 -7.95
C HIS A 143 13.45 12.74 -6.79
N PRO A 144 13.06 12.90 -5.50
CA PRO A 144 11.76 13.31 -4.93
C PRO A 144 11.60 14.82 -4.61
N PHE A 145 12.50 15.67 -5.09
CA PHE A 145 12.79 17.05 -4.68
C PHE A 145 11.84 18.17 -5.17
N VAL A 146 10.50 18.02 -5.06
CA VAL A 146 9.57 19.09 -5.50
C VAL A 146 8.65 19.59 -4.36
N GLU A 147 9.23 20.34 -3.42
CA GLU A 147 8.51 20.85 -2.24
C GLU A 147 7.36 21.81 -2.55
N PHE A 148 7.43 22.59 -3.63
CA PHE A 148 6.40 23.57 -3.97
C PHE A 148 5.23 22.96 -4.74
N CYS A 149 5.28 21.67 -5.10
CA CYS A 149 4.18 21.02 -5.79
C CYS A 149 2.92 21.05 -4.92
N PRO A 150 1.79 21.59 -5.40
CA PRO A 150 0.55 21.63 -4.61
C PRO A 150 -0.06 20.24 -4.37
N ILE A 151 0.45 19.21 -5.06
CA ILE A 151 -0.04 17.83 -5.01
C ILE A 151 0.80 16.96 -4.06
N CYS A 152 2.13 16.87 -4.27
CA CYS A 152 3.00 16.04 -3.43
C CYS A 152 3.85 16.83 -2.43
N GLY A 153 4.02 18.14 -2.62
CA GLY A 153 4.90 18.98 -1.83
C GLY A 153 4.29 19.54 -0.53
N ARG A 154 5.04 20.41 0.13
CA ARG A 154 4.62 21.16 1.32
C ARG A 154 3.72 22.32 0.91
N ALA A 155 2.43 22.04 0.87
CA ALA A 155 1.42 23.01 0.45
C ALA A 155 0.12 22.88 1.26
N GLY A 156 -0.57 24.00 1.47
CA GLY A 156 -1.86 24.05 2.15
C GLY A 156 -1.82 23.39 3.53
N ILE A 157 -2.72 22.45 3.80
CA ILE A 157 -2.78 21.74 5.09
C ILE A 157 -1.57 20.84 5.39
N TYR A 158 -0.69 20.62 4.41
CA TYR A 158 0.56 19.86 4.54
C TYR A 158 1.79 20.76 4.56
N ASP A 159 1.62 22.08 4.74
CA ASP A 159 2.74 22.95 5.12
C ASP A 159 3.11 22.67 6.58
N VAL A 160 3.81 21.56 6.77
CA VAL A 160 4.24 21.07 8.07
C VAL A 160 5.71 21.34 8.27
N GLU A 161 6.10 21.51 9.53
CA GLU A 161 7.50 21.63 9.91
C GLU A 161 8.24 20.32 9.67
N VAL A 162 9.39 20.41 9.02
CA VAL A 162 10.27 19.29 8.65
C VAL A 162 11.70 19.62 9.02
N ASP A 163 12.43 18.63 9.53
CA ASP A 163 13.86 18.77 9.78
C ASP A 163 14.59 18.89 8.44
N GLN A 164 15.23 20.04 8.22
CA GLN A 164 15.96 20.32 6.99
C GLN A 164 17.18 19.39 6.80
N ASN A 165 17.69 18.78 7.87
CA ASN A 165 18.79 17.82 7.78
C ASN A 165 18.35 16.43 7.31
N ASP A 166 17.05 16.14 7.35
CA ASP A 166 16.47 14.86 6.91
C ASP A 166 15.19 15.06 6.07
N LEU A 167 15.21 16.12 5.26
CA LEU A 167 14.06 16.65 4.53
C LEU A 167 13.29 15.58 3.76
N ASP A 168 14.00 14.76 2.97
CA ASP A 168 13.40 13.70 2.16
C ASP A 168 12.65 12.68 2.99
N LYS A 169 13.23 12.26 4.13
CA LYS A 169 12.58 11.28 5.01
C LYS A 169 11.37 11.89 5.70
N GLU A 170 11.44 13.15 6.11
CA GLU A 170 10.33 13.84 6.76
C GLU A 170 9.17 14.09 5.80
N ILE A 171 9.42 14.54 4.57
CA ILE A 171 8.40 14.69 3.52
C ILE A 171 7.74 13.33 3.23
N CYS A 172 8.54 12.27 3.11
CA CYS A 172 7.98 10.94 2.87
C CYS A 172 6.99 10.55 3.98
N LYS A 173 7.41 10.64 5.26
CA LYS A 173 6.57 10.22 6.40
C LYS A 173 5.34 11.11 6.59
N LYS A 174 5.51 12.43 6.51
CA LYS A 174 4.45 13.39 6.88
C LYS A 174 3.51 13.73 5.73
N ILE A 175 3.92 13.48 4.49
CA ILE A 175 3.14 13.86 3.29
C ILE A 175 2.90 12.65 2.38
N HIS A 176 3.94 11.99 1.87
CA HIS A 176 3.78 10.93 0.86
C HIS A 176 3.05 9.69 1.39
N ASP A 177 3.38 9.25 2.61
CA ASP A 177 2.75 8.09 3.24
C ASP A 177 1.26 8.33 3.54
N PRO A 178 0.83 9.41 4.22
CA PRO A 178 -0.59 9.65 4.46
C PRO A 178 -1.38 9.91 3.17
N LEU A 179 -0.76 10.53 2.15
CA LEU A 179 -1.40 10.65 0.83
C LEU A 179 -1.58 9.29 0.17
N ALA A 180 -0.62 8.36 0.30
CA ALA A 180 -0.79 7.00 -0.21
C ALA A 180 -1.95 6.26 0.45
N VAL A 181 -2.12 6.41 1.78
CA VAL A 181 -3.26 5.85 2.52
C VAL A 181 -4.56 6.46 2.03
N GLU A 182 -4.60 7.78 1.85
CA GLU A 182 -5.77 8.48 1.33
C GLU A 182 -6.14 8.01 -0.09
N ILE A 183 -5.16 7.88 -0.98
CA ILE A 183 -5.37 7.39 -2.35
C ILE A 183 -5.99 6.00 -2.34
N LEU A 184 -5.40 5.08 -1.58
CA LEU A 184 -5.84 3.68 -1.56
C LEU A 184 -7.24 3.51 -0.95
N LEU A 185 -7.53 4.18 0.17
CA LEU A 185 -8.74 3.94 0.96
C LEU A 185 -9.87 4.95 0.68
N ARG A 186 -9.55 6.18 0.25
CA ARG A 186 -10.53 7.25 0.01
C ARG A 186 -10.64 7.67 -1.45
N ASN A 187 -9.74 7.19 -2.32
CA ASN A 187 -9.73 7.55 -3.74
C ASN A 187 -9.59 9.06 -3.96
N THR A 188 -8.80 9.70 -3.10
CA THR A 188 -8.57 11.14 -3.10
C THR A 188 -7.09 11.47 -2.88
N ILE A 189 -6.70 12.67 -3.32
CA ILE A 189 -5.44 13.32 -2.97
C ILE A 189 -5.79 14.69 -2.41
N ARG A 190 -5.42 14.94 -1.15
CA ARG A 190 -5.75 16.18 -0.43
C ARG A 190 -7.25 16.49 -0.44
N GLY A 191 -8.08 15.45 -0.33
CA GLY A 191 -9.54 15.52 -0.36
C GLY A 191 -10.15 15.61 -1.77
N ASN A 192 -9.35 15.77 -2.81
CA ASN A 192 -9.83 15.88 -4.19
C ASN A 192 -9.88 14.52 -4.87
N LYS A 193 -10.95 14.23 -5.62
CA LYS A 193 -11.09 13.00 -6.38
C LYS A 193 -10.00 12.89 -7.44
N ILE A 194 -9.48 11.68 -7.61
CA ILE A 194 -8.48 11.37 -8.62
C ILE A 194 -9.11 10.75 -9.87
N TYR A 195 -8.62 11.17 -11.03
CA TYR A 195 -9.08 10.72 -12.34
C TYR A 195 -7.90 10.26 -13.19
N ASN A 196 -8.13 9.28 -14.06
CA ASN A 196 -7.14 8.88 -15.06
C ASN A 196 -7.19 9.80 -16.29
N ASN A 197 -6.31 9.56 -17.27
CA ASN A 197 -6.25 10.32 -18.52
C ASN A 197 -7.52 10.22 -19.40
N ARG A 198 -8.44 9.32 -19.11
CA ARG A 198 -9.75 9.19 -19.78
C ARG A 198 -10.87 9.91 -19.02
N GLY A 199 -10.56 10.58 -17.92
CA GLY A 199 -11.55 11.22 -17.05
C GLY A 199 -12.34 10.24 -16.18
N GLU A 200 -11.92 8.98 -16.09
CA GLU A 200 -12.57 7.99 -15.21
C GLU A 200 -12.03 8.13 -13.78
N GLN A 201 -12.92 8.13 -12.80
CA GLN A 201 -12.51 8.17 -11.39
C GLN A 201 -11.71 6.91 -11.05
N ILE A 202 -10.51 7.10 -10.51
CA ILE A 202 -9.69 6.01 -9.99
C ILE A 202 -10.25 5.62 -8.63
N LYS A 203 -10.48 4.32 -8.44
CA LYS A 203 -11.21 3.76 -7.27
C LYS A 203 -10.49 2.52 -6.73
N PHE A 204 -9.32 2.69 -6.11
CA PHE A 204 -8.41 1.61 -5.67
C PHE A 204 -9.09 0.50 -4.86
N ILE A 205 -9.10 0.57 -3.52
CA ILE A 205 -9.66 -0.49 -2.67
C ILE A 205 -11.19 -0.61 -2.85
N GLU A 206 -11.86 0.47 -3.26
CA GLU A 206 -13.29 0.43 -3.60
C GLU A 206 -13.59 -0.57 -4.73
N ARG A 207 -12.73 -0.70 -5.75
CA ARG A 207 -12.94 -1.69 -6.82
C ARG A 207 -12.85 -3.13 -6.33
N LEU A 208 -12.12 -3.41 -5.26
CA LEU A 208 -12.05 -4.75 -4.68
C LEU A 208 -13.42 -5.19 -4.12
N LYS A 209 -14.27 -4.25 -3.69
CA LYS A 209 -15.64 -4.55 -3.20
C LYS A 209 -16.54 -5.23 -4.23
N LYS A 210 -16.16 -5.20 -5.52
CA LYS A 210 -16.86 -5.95 -6.56
C LYS A 210 -16.83 -7.47 -6.28
N ASP A 211 -15.70 -7.98 -5.81
CA ASP A 211 -15.45 -9.41 -5.65
C ASP A 211 -14.95 -9.79 -4.25
N CYS A 212 -14.84 -8.83 -3.34
CA CYS A 212 -14.46 -9.03 -1.95
C CYS A 212 -15.50 -8.41 -1.02
N ASP A 213 -15.89 -9.14 0.02
CA ASP A 213 -16.54 -8.55 1.18
C ASP A 213 -15.45 -7.97 2.08
N LEU A 214 -15.34 -6.64 2.11
CA LEU A 214 -14.31 -5.95 2.86
C LEU A 214 -14.80 -4.69 3.59
N GLU A 215 -14.11 -4.41 4.70
CA GLU A 215 -14.24 -3.19 5.49
C GLU A 215 -12.90 -2.47 5.53
N THR A 216 -12.94 -1.14 5.57
CA THR A 216 -11.73 -0.30 5.58
C THR A 216 -11.77 0.68 6.74
N TYR A 217 -10.65 0.83 7.42
CA TYR A 217 -10.47 1.76 8.53
C TYR A 217 -9.21 2.58 8.31
N ILE A 218 -9.24 3.86 8.69
CA ILE A 218 -8.05 4.70 8.79
C ILE A 218 -7.92 5.08 10.24
N VAL A 219 -6.76 4.82 10.83
CA VAL A 219 -6.45 5.09 12.23
C VAL A 219 -5.27 6.04 12.26
N ASP A 220 -5.42 7.15 12.99
CA ASP A 220 -4.30 8.03 13.31
C ASP A 220 -3.48 7.36 14.43
N THR A 221 -2.15 7.51 14.36
CA THR A 221 -1.24 6.91 15.35
C THR A 221 -0.37 7.97 16.00
N MET A 222 -0.15 7.79 17.30
CA MET A 222 0.74 8.59 18.13
C MET A 222 1.86 7.73 18.74
N ASP A 223 2.03 6.50 18.23
CA ASP A 223 3.07 5.56 18.68
C ASP A 223 4.43 5.96 18.08
N ASP A 224 5.42 6.18 18.95
CA ASP A 224 6.78 6.58 18.56
C ASP A 224 7.49 5.52 17.69
N GLU A 225 7.12 4.24 17.79
CA GLU A 225 7.64 3.18 16.91
C GLU A 225 6.99 3.24 15.50
N ILE A 226 5.83 3.89 15.37
CA ILE A 226 5.08 4.04 14.11
C ILE A 226 5.30 5.44 13.54
N ASN A 227 6.34 5.57 12.74
CA ASN A 227 6.77 6.84 12.16
C ASN A 227 5.98 7.29 10.92
N THR A 228 4.71 6.92 10.82
CA THR A 228 3.77 7.36 9.77
C THR A 228 2.45 7.77 10.44
N PRO A 229 1.87 8.93 10.13
CA PRO A 229 0.79 9.50 10.93
C PRO A 229 -0.55 8.77 10.78
N LYS A 230 -0.72 7.98 9.70
CA LYS A 230 -1.97 7.28 9.37
C LYS A 230 -1.70 5.86 8.95
N ILE A 231 -2.54 4.95 9.44
CA ILE A 231 -2.52 3.55 9.04
C ILE A 231 -3.88 3.17 8.46
N GLY A 232 -3.87 2.62 7.25
CA GLY A 232 -5.03 2.00 6.62
C GLY A 232 -5.13 0.52 6.99
N HIS A 233 -6.29 0.08 7.44
CA HIS A 233 -6.61 -1.31 7.72
C HIS A 233 -7.70 -1.78 6.76
N ILE A 234 -7.49 -2.91 6.09
CA ILE A 234 -8.44 -3.51 5.15
C ILE A 234 -8.73 -4.92 5.64
N LEU A 235 -9.96 -5.17 6.10
CA LEU A 235 -10.41 -6.47 6.55
C LEU A 235 -11.18 -7.13 5.43
N ILE A 236 -10.72 -8.30 4.99
CA ILE A 236 -11.35 -9.09 3.95
C ILE A 236 -12.01 -10.31 4.61
N ARG A 237 -13.34 -10.33 4.59
CA ARG A 237 -14.16 -11.41 5.16
C ARG A 237 -14.42 -12.53 4.17
N LYS A 238 -14.58 -12.18 2.89
CA LYS A 238 -14.82 -13.11 1.78
C LYS A 238 -14.15 -12.62 0.51
N ILE A 239 -13.72 -13.55 -0.34
CA ILE A 239 -13.20 -13.30 -1.68
C ILE A 239 -13.92 -14.25 -2.63
N ASN A 240 -14.62 -13.70 -3.63
CA ASN A 240 -15.42 -14.45 -4.59
C ASN A 240 -14.64 -14.81 -5.86
N TYR A 241 -13.51 -14.14 -6.12
CA TYR A 241 -12.72 -14.32 -7.34
C TYR A 241 -11.22 -14.43 -7.05
N GLY A 242 -10.55 -15.33 -7.77
CA GLY A 242 -9.09 -15.49 -7.73
C GLY A 242 -8.62 -16.76 -7.03
N ARG A 243 -9.42 -17.35 -6.13
CA ARG A 243 -9.08 -18.62 -5.47
C ARG A 243 -8.96 -19.79 -6.45
N ASP A 244 -9.91 -19.93 -7.37
CA ASP A 244 -9.83 -20.99 -8.39
C ASP A 244 -8.62 -20.83 -9.33
N ILE A 245 -8.21 -19.59 -9.58
CA ILE A 245 -7.01 -19.27 -10.37
C ILE A 245 -5.76 -19.72 -9.62
N ILE A 246 -5.71 -19.50 -8.31
CA ILE A 246 -4.62 -20.01 -7.44
C ILE A 246 -4.58 -21.52 -7.50
N LEU A 247 -5.70 -22.18 -7.25
CA LEU A 247 -5.78 -23.64 -7.22
C LEU A 247 -5.38 -24.25 -8.57
N LYS A 248 -5.69 -23.59 -9.68
CA LYS A 248 -5.24 -24.01 -11.02
C LYS A 248 -3.72 -23.82 -11.18
N ASN A 249 -3.18 -22.67 -10.79
CA ASN A 249 -1.75 -22.37 -10.90
C ASN A 249 -0.86 -23.22 -9.96
N ILE A 250 -1.42 -23.73 -8.85
CA ILE A 250 -0.73 -24.66 -7.94
C ILE A 250 -0.67 -26.07 -8.56
N LYS A 251 -1.70 -26.51 -9.30
CA LYS A 251 -1.76 -27.85 -9.91
C LYS A 251 -0.90 -28.01 -11.17
N GLU A 252 -0.48 -26.91 -11.79
CA GLU A 252 0.34 -26.89 -13.01
C GLU A 252 1.85 -26.79 -12.73
N ASN A 253 2.27 -26.88 -11.46
CA ASN A 253 3.66 -27.05 -11.02
C ASN A 253 3.83 -28.38 -10.27
#